data_AF-V3ZSZ0-F1
#
_entry.id   AF-V3ZSZ0-F1
#
_cell.length_a   1.000
_cell.length_b   1.000
_cell.length_c   1.000
_cell.angle_alpha   90.00
_cell.angle_beta   90.00
_cell.angle_gamma   90.00
#
_symmetry.space_group_name_H-M   'P 1'
#
loop_
_entity.id
_entity.type
_entity.pdbx_description
1 polymer ?
#
loop_
_entity_poly.entity_id
_entity_poly.type
_entity_poly.pdbx_seq_one_letter_code
_entity_poly.pdbx_strand_id
1 'polypeptide(L)'
;MNYYIFPIIVVLGSIGNILAYLVFTRTKFRKVSSVRYLAAIAVTDTGFLWTFFLTNLQLYYQKPLLTYVGVCQLVMFLNYGFTFLSIWYMVALVVDRFIALYFPLKKPSMCTVFRAKLVI
;
A
#
# COMPACT_ATOMS: atom_id res chain seq x y z
N MET A 1 14.54 1.79 -24.22
CA MET A 1 14.99 2.64 -23.09
C MET A 1 14.27 2.37 -21.77
N ASN A 2 13.08 1.74 -21.74
CA ASN A 2 12.34 1.50 -20.49
C ASN A 2 12.84 0.32 -19.62
N TYR A 3 13.85 -0.42 -20.08
CA TYR A 3 14.28 -1.70 -19.47
C TYR A 3 14.91 -1.56 -18.08
N TYR A 4 15.64 -0.47 -17.83
CA TYR A 4 16.31 -0.23 -16.55
C TYR A 4 15.42 0.53 -15.55
N ILE A 5 14.42 1.24 -16.05
CA ILE A 5 13.60 2.15 -15.22
C ILE A 5 12.71 1.34 -14.27
N PHE A 6 12.05 0.28 -14.77
CA PHE A 6 11.16 -0.54 -13.97
C PHE A 6 11.81 -1.22 -12.76
N PRO A 7 12.93 -1.96 -12.87
CA PRO A 7 13.56 -2.57 -11.71
C PRO A 7 14.08 -1.53 -10.72
N ILE A 8 14.55 -0.37 -11.20
CA ILE A 8 14.99 0.74 -10.32
C ILE A 8 13.81 1.27 -9.49
N ILE A 9 12.65 1.51 -10.11
CA ILE A 9 11.44 1.95 -9.41
C ILE A 9 11.00 0.93 -8.37
N VAL A 10 11.04 -0.36 -8.69
CA VAL A 10 10.64 -1.43 -7.77
C VAL A 10 11.59 -1.50 -6.57
N VAL A 11 12.90 -1.42 -6.79
CA VAL A 11 13.89 -1.46 -5.70
C VAL A 11 13.80 -0.21 -4.82
N LEU A 12 13.83 0.99 -5.41
CA LEU A 12 13.76 2.23 -4.65
C LEU A 12 12.41 2.38 -3.94
N GLY A 13 11.31 2.06 -4.62
CA GLY A 13 9.97 2.12 -4.07
C GLY A 13 9.76 1.12 -2.92
N SER A 14 10.26 -0.11 -3.05
CA SER A 14 10.17 -1.10 -1.97
C SER A 14 10.99 -0.68 -0.74
N ILE A 15 12.22 -0.18 -0.93
CA ILE A 15 13.04 0.34 0.18
C ILE A 15 12.30 1.50 0.87
N GLY A 16 11.80 2.47 0.11
CA GLY A 16 11.07 3.62 0.65
C GLY A 16 9.83 3.21 1.45
N ASN A 17 9.01 2.32 0.91
CA ASN A 17 7.79 1.85 1.56
C ASN A 17 8.07 0.99 2.81
N ILE A 18 9.09 0.14 2.78
CA ILE A 18 9.50 -0.65 3.96
C ILE A 18 9.99 0.28 5.07
N LEU A 19 10.82 1.28 4.75
CA LEU A 19 11.27 2.28 5.71
C LEU A 19 10.09 3.07 6.28
N ALA A 20 9.16 3.52 5.43
CA ALA A 20 7.95 4.22 5.86
C ALA A 20 7.14 3.37 6.84
N TYR A 21 6.89 2.10 6.52
CA TYR A 21 6.19 1.16 7.40
C TYR A 21 6.91 1.00 8.75
N LEU A 22 8.24 0.81 8.74
CA LEU A 22 9.03 0.68 9.96
C LEU A 22 8.95 1.94 10.83
N VAL A 23 9.09 3.12 10.22
CA VAL A 23 8.99 4.41 10.93
C VAL A 23 7.60 4.56 11.55
N PHE A 24 6.53 4.31 10.79
CA PHE A 24 5.16 4.46 11.27
C PHE A 24 4.76 3.45 12.34
N THR A 25 5.35 2.26 12.34
CA THR A 25 5.05 1.20 13.33
C THR A 25 5.90 1.29 14.60
N ARG A 26 7.16 1.74 14.50
CA ARG A 26 8.13 1.70 15.61
C ARG A 26 8.24 3.00 16.41
N THR A 27 7.84 4.14 15.86
CA THR A 27 7.98 5.44 16.53
C THR A 27 6.78 5.81 17.42
N LYS A 28 6.93 6.84 18.26
CA LYS A 28 5.87 7.40 19.14
C LYS A 28 4.63 7.87 18.37
N PHE A 29 4.71 7.98 17.03
CA PHE A 29 3.61 8.34 16.13
C PHE A 29 2.49 7.27 16.04
N ARG A 30 2.70 6.05 16.56
CA ARG A 30 1.71 4.94 16.57
C ARG A 30 0.35 5.27 17.21
N LYS A 31 0.29 6.33 18.02
CA LYS A 31 -0.95 6.80 18.69
C LYS A 31 -1.87 7.61 17.77
N VAL A 32 -1.40 8.04 16.60
CA VAL A 32 -2.19 8.81 15.63
C VAL A 32 -2.86 7.86 14.65
N SER A 33 -4.19 7.97 14.49
CA SER A 33 -4.98 7.17 13.55
C SER A 33 -4.44 7.24 12.12
N SER A 34 -4.08 8.45 11.67
CA SER A 34 -3.54 8.73 10.34
C SER A 34 -2.25 7.94 10.02
N VAL A 35 -1.42 7.65 11.02
CA VAL A 35 -0.13 6.95 10.85
C VAL A 35 -0.35 5.47 10.50
N ARG A 36 -1.49 4.89 10.87
CA ARG A 36 -1.83 3.51 10.52
C ARG A 36 -2.34 3.37 9.11
N TYR A 37 -3.12 4.34 8.62
CA TYR A 37 -3.50 4.38 7.21
C TYR A 37 -2.25 4.53 6.34
N LEU A 38 -1.30 5.39 6.72
CA LEU A 38 -0.02 5.51 6.03
C LEU A 38 0.81 4.21 6.05
N ALA A 39 0.83 3.49 7.17
CA ALA A 39 1.49 2.19 7.23
C ALA A 39 0.80 1.14 6.35
N ALA A 40 -0.54 1.13 6.30
CA ALA A 40 -1.31 0.24 5.43
C ALA A 40 -1.10 0.54 3.94
N ILE A 41 -1.07 1.83 3.56
CA ILE A 41 -0.71 2.29 2.20
C ILE A 41 0.69 1.79 1.82
N ALA A 42 1.68 1.93 2.70
CA ALA A 42 3.04 1.46 2.42
C ALA A 42 3.11 -0.07 2.19
N VAL A 43 2.29 -0.86 2.89
CA VAL A 43 2.20 -2.31 2.67
C VAL A 43 1.56 -2.61 1.31
N THR A 44 0.44 -1.97 0.98
CA THR A 44 -0.24 -2.18 -0.30
C THR A 44 0.60 -1.74 -1.49
N ASP A 45 1.32 -0.61 -1.37
CA ASP A 45 2.19 -0.11 -2.43
C ASP A 45 3.39 -1.02 -2.65
N THR A 46 3.95 -1.61 -1.59
CA THR A 46 4.99 -2.64 -1.71
C THR A 46 4.46 -3.87 -2.44
N GLY A 47 3.27 -4.36 -2.09
CA GLY A 47 2.62 -5.48 -2.78
C GLY A 47 2.32 -5.18 -4.25
N PHE A 48 1.88 -3.97 -4.56
CA PHE A 48 1.68 -3.51 -5.93
C PHE A 48 2.99 -3.51 -6.73
N LEU A 49 4.08 -2.99 -6.18
CA LEU A 49 5.39 -2.98 -6.87
C LEU A 49 5.89 -4.39 -7.20
N TRP A 50 5.71 -5.35 -6.29
CA TRP A 50 6.11 -6.74 -6.53
C TRP A 50 5.22 -7.43 -7.58
N THR A 51 3.91 -7.27 -7.50
CA THR A 51 2.98 -7.84 -8.50
C THR A 51 3.20 -7.22 -9.88
N PHE A 52 3.45 -5.91 -9.94
CA PHE A 52 3.81 -5.19 -11.17
C PHE A 52 5.17 -5.65 -11.73
N PHE A 53 6.15 -5.91 -10.87
CA PHE A 53 7.43 -6.47 -11.31
C PHE A 53 7.25 -7.85 -11.95
N LEU A 54 6.45 -8.73 -11.34
CA LEU A 54 6.19 -10.07 -11.84
C LEU A 54 5.47 -10.07 -13.21
N THR A 55 4.48 -9.18 -13.41
CA THR A 55 3.79 -9.06 -14.70
C THR A 55 4.71 -8.54 -15.80
N ASN A 56 5.54 -7.54 -15.50
CA ASN A 56 6.51 -7.00 -16.47
C ASN A 56 7.63 -7.99 -16.80
N LEU A 57 8.03 -8.84 -15.84
CA LEU A 57 9.05 -9.87 -16.05
C LEU A 57 8.58 -10.92 -17.08
N GLN A 58 7.29 -11.30 -17.06
CA GLN A 58 6.74 -12.23 -18.07
C GLN A 58 6.69 -11.60 -19.46
N LEU A 59 6.16 -10.37 -19.57
CA LEU A 59 6.07 -9.65 -20.84
C LEU A 59 7.44 -9.50 -21.51
N TYR A 60 8.50 -9.33 -20.72
CA TYR A 60 9.84 -9.05 -21.24
C TYR A 60 10.71 -10.30 -21.44
N TYR A 61 10.73 -11.24 -20.49
CA TYR A 61 11.62 -12.40 -20.56
C TYR A 61 10.98 -13.67 -21.14
N GLN A 62 9.70 -13.61 -21.57
CA GLN A 62 8.91 -14.78 -21.97
C GLN A 62 9.01 -15.94 -20.95
N LYS A 63 9.22 -15.60 -19.67
CA LYS A 63 9.40 -16.58 -18.60
C LYS A 63 8.06 -17.28 -18.32
N PRO A 64 8.03 -18.62 -18.20
CA PRO A 64 6.79 -19.37 -18.02
C PRO A 64 6.20 -19.27 -16.61
N LEU A 65 6.70 -18.39 -15.74
CA LEU A 65 6.24 -18.26 -14.34
C LEU A 65 4.74 -17.99 -14.23
N LEU A 66 4.19 -17.25 -15.19
CA LEU A 66 2.77 -16.93 -15.30
C LEU A 66 2.03 -17.82 -16.31
N THR A 67 2.71 -18.81 -16.90
CA THR A 67 2.12 -19.85 -17.75
C THR A 67 1.49 -20.97 -16.93
N TYR A 68 1.85 -21.08 -15.64
CA TYR A 68 1.18 -21.97 -14.71
C TYR A 68 -0.26 -21.51 -14.46
N VAL A 69 -1.20 -22.42 -14.70
CA VAL A 69 -2.64 -22.19 -14.48
C VAL A 69 -2.87 -21.75 -13.04
N GLY A 70 -3.54 -20.61 -12.87
CA GLY A 70 -3.87 -20.03 -11.56
C GLY A 70 -2.88 -18.95 -11.10
N VAL A 71 -1.61 -19.01 -11.47
CA VAL A 71 -0.60 -18.02 -11.02
C VAL A 71 -0.85 -16.66 -11.67
N CYS A 72 -1.19 -16.63 -12.95
CA CYS A 72 -1.51 -15.38 -13.64
C CYS A 72 -2.77 -14.71 -13.11
N GLN A 73 -3.82 -15.51 -12.92
CA GLN A 73 -5.06 -15.02 -12.33
C GLN A 73 -4.83 -14.47 -10.92
N LEU A 74 -4.02 -15.16 -10.11
CA LEU A 74 -3.70 -14.72 -8.75
C LEU A 74 -2.87 -13.42 -8.75
N VAL A 75 -1.81 -13.33 -9.57
CA VAL A 75 -0.97 -12.12 -9.63
C VAL A 75 -1.77 -10.90 -10.12
N MET A 76 -2.61 -11.07 -11.13
CA MET A 76 -3.50 -10.00 -11.61
C MET A 76 -4.51 -9.61 -10.53
N PHE A 77 -5.16 -10.59 -9.89
CA PHE A 77 -6.08 -10.33 -8.79
C PHE A 77 -5.41 -9.56 -7.64
N LEU A 78 -4.22 -9.98 -7.23
CA LEU A 78 -3.44 -9.29 -6.19
C LEU A 78 -3.04 -7.88 -6.63
N ASN A 79 -2.64 -7.68 -7.89
CA ASN A 79 -2.29 -6.37 -8.39
C ASN A 79 -3.47 -5.38 -8.28
N TYR A 80 -4.63 -5.77 -8.80
CA TYR A 80 -5.85 -4.96 -8.69
C TYR A 80 -6.29 -4.79 -7.22
N GLY A 81 -6.18 -5.84 -6.42
CA GLY A 81 -6.49 -5.80 -4.99
C GLY A 81 -5.63 -4.80 -4.23
N PHE A 82 -4.30 -4.81 -4.44
CA PHE A 82 -3.39 -3.86 -3.80
C PHE A 82 -3.66 -2.41 -4.25
N THR A 83 -3.89 -2.18 -5.54
CA THR A 83 -4.25 -0.84 -6.05
C THR A 83 -5.55 -0.34 -5.44
N PHE A 84 -6.58 -1.19 -5.40
CA PHE A 84 -7.87 -0.86 -4.80
C PHE A 84 -7.73 -0.50 -3.31
N LEU A 85 -7.04 -1.35 -2.54
CA LEU A 85 -6.82 -1.11 -1.11
C LEU A 85 -6.03 0.18 -0.86
N SER A 86 -4.97 0.44 -1.64
CA SER A 86 -4.17 1.67 -1.51
C SER A 86 -5.02 2.93 -1.70
N ILE A 87 -5.90 2.94 -2.71
CA ILE A 87 -6.85 4.04 -2.95
C ILE A 87 -7.80 4.21 -1.75
N TRP A 88 -8.41 3.14 -1.27
CA TRP A 88 -9.36 3.24 -0.15
C TRP A 88 -8.70 3.65 1.16
N TYR A 89 -7.47 3.21 1.42
CA TYR A 89 -6.69 3.67 2.57
C TYR A 89 -6.30 5.14 2.44
N MET A 90 -5.99 5.63 1.24
CA MET A 90 -5.77 7.05 1.00
C MET A 90 -7.04 7.87 1.25
N VAL A 91 -8.20 7.40 0.78
CA VAL A 91 -9.50 8.04 1.07
C VAL A 91 -9.75 8.09 2.58
N ALA A 92 -9.57 6.98 3.29
CA ALA A 92 -9.76 6.92 4.73
C ALA A 92 -8.80 7.87 5.48
N LEU A 93 -7.55 7.99 5.02
CA LEU A 93 -6.59 8.96 5.54
C LEU A 93 -7.06 10.41 5.35
N VAL A 94 -7.54 10.76 4.16
CA VAL A 94 -8.05 12.11 3.87
C VAL A 94 -9.27 12.42 4.73
N VAL A 95 -10.19 11.48 4.88
CA VAL A 95 -11.37 11.61 5.76
C VAL A 95 -10.96 11.84 7.22
N ASP A 96 -10.00 11.05 7.73
CA ASP A 96 -9.46 11.21 9.09
C ASP A 96 -8.86 12.61 9.31
N ARG A 97 -8.11 13.12 8.32
CA ARG A 97 -7.54 14.47 8.35
C ARG A 97 -8.60 15.56 8.26
N PHE A 98 -9.61 15.38 7.40
CA PHE A 98 -10.73 16.30 7.26
C PHE A 98 -11.50 16.43 8.58
N ILE A 99 -11.84 15.31 9.23
CA ILE A 99 -12.52 15.32 10.54
C ILE A 99 -11.65 16.01 11.59
N ALA A 100 -10.34 15.74 11.61
CA ALA A 100 -9.44 16.35 12.58
C ALA A 100 -9.31 17.88 12.44
N LEU A 101 -9.46 18.42 11.22
CA LEU A 101 -9.39 19.86 10.94
C LEU A 101 -10.72 20.58 11.20
N TYR A 102 -11.82 20.05 10.68
CA TYR A 102 -13.12 20.73 10.72
C TYR A 102 -13.98 20.36 11.93
N PHE A 103 -13.73 19.20 12.56
CA PHE A 103 -14.52 18.70 13.68
C PHE A 103 -13.65 18.25 14.87
N PRO A 104 -12.87 19.17 15.48
CA PRO A 104 -11.92 18.84 16.55
C PRO A 104 -12.58 18.17 17.78
N LEU A 105 -13.85 18.47 18.07
CA LEU A 105 -14.62 17.86 19.17
C LEU A 105 -15.06 16.41 18.89
N LYS A 106 -15.18 16.01 17.61
CA LYS A 106 -15.54 14.63 17.22
C LYS A 106 -14.33 13.71 17.06
N LYS A 107 -13.13 14.27 17.00
CA LYS A 107 -11.84 13.56 16.88
C LYS A 107 -11.66 12.41 17.89
N PRO A 108 -11.90 12.57 19.21
CA PRO A 108 -11.67 11.49 20.16
C PRO A 108 -12.68 10.32 20.04
N SER A 109 -13.87 10.52 19.47
CA SER A 109 -14.86 9.44 19.29
C SER A 109 -14.80 8.77 17.91
N MET A 110 -14.48 9.52 16.85
CA MET A 110 -14.50 9.02 15.48
C MET A 110 -13.15 8.47 14.99
N CYS A 111 -12.04 9.11 15.35
CA CYS A 111 -10.69 8.77 14.86
C CYS A 111 -9.97 7.82 15.84
N THR A 112 -10.62 6.72 16.22
CA THR A 112 -10.03 5.77 17.17
C THR A 112 -9.21 4.68 16.50
N VAL A 113 -8.15 4.30 17.21
CA VAL A 113 -7.27 3.17 16.95
C VAL A 113 -8.01 1.85 16.70
N PHE A 114 -9.16 1.66 17.34
CA PHE A 114 -9.98 0.46 17.19
C PHE A 114 -10.70 0.43 15.84
N ARG A 115 -11.32 1.55 15.43
CA ARG A 115 -12.00 1.64 14.13
C ARG A 115 -11.03 1.58 12.95
N ALA A 116 -9.86 2.20 13.08
CA ALA A 116 -8.82 2.09 12.04
C ALA A 116 -8.34 0.64 11.82
N LYS A 117 -8.31 -0.19 12.88
CA LYS A 117 -8.01 -1.64 12.79
C LYS A 117 -9.17 -2.50 12.27
N LEU A 118 -10.38 -1.95 12.24
CA LEU A 118 -11.55 -2.64 11.70
C LEU A 118 -11.68 -2.40 10.18
N VAL A 119 -11.14 -1.27 9.72
CA VAL A 119 -11.14 -0.85 8.30
C VAL A 119 -9.93 -1.39 7.54
N ILE A 120 -8.77 -1.53 8.21
CA ILE A 120 -7.56 -2.21 7.72
C ILE A 120 -7.65 -3.69 8.07
#